data_AF-A0A7J3NZ40-F1
#
_entry.id   AF-A0A7J3NZ40-F1
#
_cell.length_a   1.000
_cell.length_b   1.000
_cell.length_c   1.000
_cell.angle_alpha   90.00
_cell.angle_beta   90.00
_cell.angle_gamma   90.00
#
_symmetry.space_group_name_H-M   'P 1'
#
loop_
_entity.id
_entity.type
_entity.pdbx_description
1 polymer ?
#
loop_
_entity_poly.entity_id
_entity_poly.type
_entity_poly.pdbx_seq_one_letter_code
_entity_poly.pdbx_strand_id
1 'polypeptide(L)'
;MMILRVPTGFEPLDRVFQGGFPLGSVIVLVGPPGTRKEDFLHTLSVRMARLNGSRLHENQVLPERIWYLTLATTKQSVLQDVGGKFSEDFCKTFSSKALFRS
;
A
#
# COMPACT_ATOMS: atom_id res chain seq x y z
N MET A 1 -1.46 -22.99 -14.25
CA MET A 1 -0.63 -22.51 -13.12
C MET A 1 -1.43 -21.43 -12.39
N MET A 2 -1.62 -21.52 -11.08
CA MET A 2 -2.32 -20.48 -10.31
C MET A 2 -1.37 -19.30 -10.06
N ILE A 3 -1.79 -18.09 -10.41
CA ILE A 3 -1.04 -16.86 -10.15
C ILE A 3 -1.39 -16.37 -8.75
N LEU A 4 -0.40 -16.32 -7.86
CA LEU A 4 -0.55 -15.71 -6.54
C LEU A 4 -0.70 -14.20 -6.67
N ARG A 5 -1.49 -13.60 -5.78
CA ARG A 5 -1.81 -12.16 -5.77
C ARG A 5 -1.61 -11.56 -4.40
N VAL A 6 -1.15 -10.31 -4.37
CA VAL A 6 -1.06 -9.50 -3.17
C VAL A 6 -2.35 -8.68 -3.05
N PRO A 7 -3.21 -8.93 -2.04
CA PRO A 7 -4.43 -8.17 -1.86
C PRO A 7 -4.13 -6.71 -1.49
N THR A 8 -4.91 -5.80 -2.02
CA THR A 8 -4.79 -4.36 -1.78
C THR A 8 -5.42 -3.94 -0.46
N GLY A 9 -6.28 -4.78 0.14
CA GLY A 9 -7.06 -4.47 1.34
C GLY A 9 -8.19 -3.47 1.07
N PHE A 10 -8.55 -3.33 -0.20
CA PHE A 10 -9.67 -2.52 -0.66
C PHE A 10 -10.52 -3.42 -1.54
N GLU A 11 -11.55 -4.01 -0.94
CA GLU A 11 -12.36 -5.07 -1.54
C GLU A 11 -12.83 -4.77 -2.98
N PRO A 12 -13.29 -3.54 -3.32
CA PRO A 12 -13.68 -3.24 -4.70
C PRO A 12 -12.53 -3.41 -5.70
N LEU A 13 -11.32 -3.00 -5.30
CA LEU A 13 -10.12 -3.10 -6.14
C LEU A 13 -9.60 -4.53 -6.21
N ASP A 14 -9.63 -5.25 -5.08
CA ASP A 14 -9.32 -6.68 -5.05
C ASP A 14 -10.26 -7.47 -5.96
N ARG A 15 -11.55 -7.13 -6.02
CA ARG A 15 -12.52 -7.74 -6.95
C ARG A 15 -12.18 -7.46 -8.41
N VAL A 16 -11.89 -6.20 -8.76
CA VAL A 16 -11.47 -5.81 -10.11
C VAL A 16 -10.18 -6.52 -10.52
N PHE A 17 -9.24 -6.68 -9.59
CA PHE A 17 -7.99 -7.39 -9.81
C PHE A 17 -8.04 -8.87 -9.43
N GLN A 18 -9.22 -9.49 -9.28
CA GLN A 18 -9.38 -10.93 -9.06
C GLN A 18 -8.53 -11.49 -7.89
N GLY A 19 -8.42 -10.73 -6.80
CA GLY A 19 -7.67 -11.06 -5.59
C GLY A 19 -6.51 -10.12 -5.28
N GLY A 20 -6.23 -9.13 -6.13
CA GLY A 20 -5.19 -8.11 -5.93
C GLY A 20 -4.10 -8.11 -7.00
N PHE A 21 -2.97 -7.48 -6.70
CA PHE A 21 -1.86 -7.33 -7.65
C PHE A 21 -1.17 -8.68 -7.90
N PRO A 22 -0.92 -9.09 -9.16
CA PRO A 22 -0.17 -10.32 -9.44
C PRO A 22 1.21 -10.30 -8.78
N LEU A 23 1.59 -11.40 -8.13
CA LEU A 23 2.89 -11.52 -7.51
C LEU A 23 4.00 -11.39 -8.57
N GLY A 24 5.04 -10.59 -8.27
CA GLY A 24 6.14 -10.31 -9.19
C GLY A 24 5.82 -9.30 -10.30
N SER A 25 4.63 -8.69 -10.29
CA SER A 25 4.28 -7.63 -11.24
C SER A 25 4.82 -6.25 -10.82
N VAL A 26 4.98 -5.37 -11.81
CA VAL A 26 5.18 -3.94 -11.61
C VAL A 26 3.87 -3.22 -11.92
N ILE A 27 3.35 -2.49 -10.95
CA ILE A 27 2.11 -1.71 -11.09
C ILE A 27 2.48 -0.23 -11.17
N VAL A 28 2.02 0.46 -12.20
CA VAL A 28 2.24 1.90 -12.38
C VAL A 28 0.94 2.64 -12.12
N LEU A 29 0.98 3.59 -11.18
CA LEU A 29 -0.13 4.48 -10.90
C LEU A 29 0.06 5.81 -11.65
N VAL A 30 -0.77 6.06 -12.65
CA VAL A 30 -0.69 7.24 -13.52
C VAL A 30 -1.93 8.12 -13.34
N GLY A 31 -1.73 9.44 -13.40
CA GLY A 31 -2.80 10.42 -13.36
C GLY A 31 -2.24 11.84 -13.44
N PRO A 32 -3.07 12.85 -13.77
CA PRO A 32 -2.64 14.25 -13.86
C PRO A 32 -1.94 14.77 -12.59
N PRO A 33 -1.15 15.86 -12.68
CA PRO A 33 -0.70 16.59 -11.51
C PRO A 33 -1.88 16.99 -10.61
N GLY A 34 -1.68 16.97 -9.29
CA GLY A 34 -2.72 17.34 -8.32
C GLY A 34 -3.75 16.24 -8.00
N THR A 35 -3.71 15.06 -8.64
CA THR A 35 -4.62 13.94 -8.29
C THR A 35 -4.25 13.16 -7.03
N ARG A 36 -3.23 13.61 -6.28
CA ARG A 36 -2.81 13.06 -4.98
C ARG A 36 -2.61 11.54 -4.98
N LYS A 37 -1.83 11.06 -5.95
CA LYS A 37 -1.48 9.64 -6.12
C LYS A 37 -0.76 9.08 -4.88
N GLU A 38 0.02 9.93 -4.23
CA GLU A 38 0.73 9.67 -2.98
C GLU A 38 -0.21 9.26 -1.84
N ASP A 39 -1.34 9.96 -1.66
CA ASP A 39 -2.33 9.63 -0.62
C ASP A 39 -2.97 8.25 -0.87
N PHE A 40 -3.18 7.91 -2.14
CA PHE A 40 -3.67 6.60 -2.52
C PHE A 40 -2.64 5.50 -2.21
N LEU A 41 -1.35 5.73 -2.49
CA LEU A 41 -0.27 4.80 -2.12
C LEU A 41 -0.17 4.63 -0.60
N HIS A 42 -0.27 5.72 0.18
CA HIS A 42 -0.28 5.63 1.64
C HIS A 42 -1.46 4.79 2.13
N THR A 43 -2.66 5.05 1.61
CA THR A 43 -3.87 4.31 1.97
C THR A 43 -3.75 2.82 1.64
N LEU A 44 -3.25 2.49 0.44
CA LEU A 44 -3.01 1.11 0.04
C LEU A 44 -2.01 0.41 0.98
N SER A 45 -0.92 1.07 1.33
CA SER A 45 0.10 0.49 2.21
C SER A 45 -0.45 0.18 3.61
N VAL A 46 -1.26 1.06 4.18
CA VAL A 46 -1.90 0.85 5.49
C VAL A 46 -2.96 -0.23 5.42
N ARG A 47 -3.81 -0.22 4.39
CA ARG A 47 -4.84 -1.26 4.19
C ARG A 47 -4.21 -2.64 4.07
N MET A 48 -3.19 -2.78 3.24
CA MET A 48 -2.46 -4.04 3.07
C MET A 48 -1.77 -4.48 4.38
N ALA A 49 -1.17 -3.55 5.13
CA ALA A 49 -0.57 -3.85 6.42
C ALA A 49 -1.59 -4.35 7.47
N ARG A 50 -2.84 -3.89 7.40
CA ARG A 50 -3.94 -4.32 8.28
C ARG A 50 -4.52 -5.68 7.93
N LEU A 51 -4.21 -6.23 6.76
CA LEU A 51 -4.60 -7.59 6.41
C LEU A 51 -3.79 -8.65 7.17
N ASN A 52 -2.72 -8.27 7.88
CA ASN A 52 -1.92 -9.23 8.63
C ASN A 52 -2.79 -9.93 9.71
N GLY A 53 -2.84 -11.27 9.67
CA GLY A 53 -3.71 -12.08 10.52
C GLY A 53 -5.15 -12.25 10.00
N SER A 54 -5.49 -11.67 8.85
CA SER A 54 -6.80 -11.87 8.19
C SER A 54 -6.83 -13.19 7.42
N ARG A 55 -8.03 -13.74 7.23
CA ARG A 55 -8.23 -14.92 6.38
C ARG A 55 -8.11 -14.50 4.91
N LEU A 56 -7.17 -15.12 4.20
CA LEU A 56 -6.91 -14.89 2.78
C LEU A 56 -7.66 -15.88 1.89
N HIS A 57 -7.95 -15.48 0.66
CA HIS A 57 -8.42 -16.41 -0.39
C HIS A 57 -7.28 -17.32 -0.88
N GLU A 58 -7.62 -18.43 -1.54
CA GLU A 58 -6.65 -19.45 -1.99
C GLU A 58 -5.53 -18.89 -2.89
N ASN A 59 -5.81 -17.84 -3.65
CA ASN A 59 -4.85 -17.21 -4.55
C ASN A 59 -4.16 -15.97 -3.96
N GLN A 60 -4.33 -15.69 -2.66
CA GLN A 60 -3.79 -14.51 -2.01
C GLN A 60 -2.61 -14.82 -1.10
N VAL A 61 -1.61 -13.94 -1.15
CA VAL A 61 -0.44 -13.97 -0.28
C VAL A 61 -0.11 -12.55 0.20
N LEU A 62 0.19 -12.41 1.49
CA LEU A 62 0.60 -11.12 2.05
C LEU A 62 2.12 -10.98 2.02
N PRO A 63 2.64 -9.77 1.74
CA PRO A 63 4.06 -9.51 1.83
C PRO A 63 4.49 -9.46 3.30
N GLU A 64 5.69 -9.96 3.59
CA GLU A 64 6.29 -9.83 4.92
C GLU A 64 6.58 -8.36 5.28
N ARG A 65 6.89 -7.55 4.28
CA ARG A 65 7.33 -6.15 4.42
C ARG A 65 6.82 -5.30 3.27
N ILE A 66 6.45 -4.06 3.57
CA ILE A 66 6.10 -3.04 2.59
C ILE A 66 7.21 -1.99 2.60
N TRP A 67 7.89 -1.83 1.47
CA TRP A 67 8.94 -0.82 1.30
C TRP A 67 8.36 0.45 0.67
N TYR A 68 8.69 1.60 1.23
CA TYR A 68 8.37 2.90 0.66
C TYR A 68 9.66 3.58 0.21
N LEU A 69 9.80 3.75 -1.11
CA LEU A 69 10.91 4.44 -1.75
C LEU A 69 10.38 5.72 -2.38
N THR A 70 11.10 6.82 -2.19
CA THR A 70 10.80 8.11 -2.82
C THR A 70 12.09 8.76 -3.27
N LEU A 71 12.07 9.38 -4.45
CA LEU A 71 13.23 10.03 -5.07
C LEU A 71 13.16 11.56 -5.01
N ALA A 72 11.96 12.11 -4.85
CA ALA A 72 11.72 13.55 -4.93
C ALA A 72 11.51 14.22 -3.55
N THR A 73 11.44 13.42 -2.47
CA THR A 73 11.20 13.93 -1.12
C THR A 73 11.90 13.08 -0.07
N THR A 74 11.83 13.48 1.19
CA THR A 74 12.45 12.79 2.33
C THR A 74 11.41 12.01 3.14
N LYS A 75 11.86 11.01 3.90
CA LYS A 75 11.02 10.30 4.87
C LYS A 75 10.27 11.26 5.80
N GLN A 76 10.95 12.29 6.31
CA GLN A 76 10.35 13.24 7.25
C GLN A 76 9.23 14.04 6.59
N SER A 77 9.43 14.50 5.35
CA SER A 77 8.38 15.21 4.61
C SER A 77 7.18 14.31 4.32
N VAL A 78 7.41 13.04 3.97
CA VAL A 78 6.31 12.06 3.79
C VAL A 78 5.53 11.86 5.10
N LEU A 79 6.23 11.68 6.22
CA LEU A 79 5.58 11.49 7.52
C LEU A 79 4.81 12.73 7.99
N GLN A 80 5.34 13.93 7.72
CA GLN A 80 4.63 15.19 8.02
C GLN A 80 3.37 15.34 7.16
N ASP A 81 3.46 15.02 5.88
CA ASP A 81 2.33 15.05 4.95
C ASP A 81 1.21 14.08 5.39
N VAL A 82 1.58 12.83 5.72
CA VAL A 82 0.65 11.83 6.26
C VAL A 82 0.03 12.31 7.58
N GLY A 83 0.85 12.84 8.50
CA GLY A 83 0.41 13.36 9.80
C GLY A 83 -0.57 14.52 9.72
N GLY A 84 -0.51 15.33 8.65
CA GLY A 84 -1.44 16.44 8.42
C GLY A 84 -2.78 16.03 7.79
N LYS A 85 -2.90 14.78 7.30
CA LYS A 85 -4.05 14.34 6.48
C LYS A 85 -4.83 13.18 7.10
N PHE A 86 -4.17 12.29 7.83
CA PHE A 86 -4.76 11.03 8.29
C PHE A 86 -4.83 10.96 9.82
N SER A 87 -5.61 10.01 10.34
CA SER A 87 -5.76 9.79 11.79
C SER A 87 -4.46 9.33 12.44
N GLU A 88 -4.32 9.54 13.75
CA GLU A 88 -3.14 9.11 14.50
C GLU A 88 -2.89 7.59 14.39
N ASP A 89 -3.95 6.78 14.43
CA ASP A 89 -3.90 5.33 14.24
C ASP A 89 -3.38 4.93 12.84
N PHE A 90 -3.82 5.67 11.81
CA PHE A 90 -3.29 5.49 10.45
C PHE A 90 -1.81 5.82 10.40
N CYS A 91 -1.40 6.96 10.95
CA CYS A 91 -0.01 7.41 10.98
C CYS A 91 0.90 6.41 11.72
N LYS A 92 0.44 5.85 12.85
CA LYS A 92 1.13 4.79 13.59
C LYS A 92 1.27 3.51 12.78
N THR A 93 0.20 3.10 12.09
CA THR A 93 0.25 1.91 11.22
C THR A 93 1.22 2.13 10.06
N PHE A 94 1.15 3.28 9.40
CA PHE A 94 2.01 3.62 8.27
C PHE A 94 3.49 3.67 8.68
N SER A 95 3.83 4.41 9.72
CA SER A 95 5.21 4.57 10.18
C SER A 95 5.84 3.27 10.70
N SER A 96 5.05 2.35 11.26
CA SER A 96 5.55 1.06 11.76
C SER A 96 5.67 -0.02 10.69
N LYS A 97 4.87 0.05 9.61
CA LYS A 97 4.76 -1.01 8.59
C LYS A 97 5.36 -0.65 7.24
N ALA A 98 5.42 0.64 6.90
CA ALA A 98 6.12 1.12 5.72
C ALA A 98 7.60 1.36 6.06
N LEU A 99 8.47 0.49 5.55
CA LEU A 99 9.90 0.62 5.73
C LEU A 99 10.46 1.59 4.70
N PHE A 100 11.01 2.70 5.18
CA PHE A 100 11.63 3.71 4.33
C PHE A 100 13.06 3.32 3.96
N ARG A 101 13.42 3.54 2.70
CA ARG A 101 14.79 3.50 2.18
C ARG A 101 15.06 4.79 1.41
N SER A 102 16.27 5.31 1.59
CA SER A 102 16.85 6.47 0.90
C SER A 102 18.03 6.01 0.07
#